data_AF-A0A8C1QH17-F1
#
_entry.id   AF-A0A8C1QH17-F1
#
_cell.length_a   1.000
_cell.length_b   1.000
_cell.length_c   1.000
_cell.angle_alpha   90.00
_cell.angle_beta   90.00
_cell.angle_gamma   90.00
#
_symmetry.space_group_name_H-M   'P 1'
#
loop_
_entity.id
_entity.type
_entity.pdbx_description
1 polymer ?
#
loop_
_entity_poly.entity_id
_entity_poly.type
_entity_poly.pdbx_seq_one_letter_code
_entity_poly.pdbx_strand_id
1 'polypeptide(L)'
;MRTEVIILQQPMSVCVPPNHEVTLRVQAIGTGALNYQWFDKQQTEVAGGTEPVLTVSLQISGKYICRVSDLYCNYQFTEWVKVRILDEPGVSHTWKGEPHIVIHPISQTVKPGETFTLKCKALGKPAPAYKWYRNGRILPKQTTETLRIENASVDTVGSYLCAVSNILEERWSEAAEIEMAPPDPKPEPTLMATDKVALLIGNLNYNNHPGLMAPTMDVHELANLLQQLGFRVVSLLDLTLQEMQTAIDKFLQLLDRGVYAVFYYAGHGYEHSGRNYLVAIDAPRPYRTENCVCVQKVMHNMQNKKAQLNIILLDTCRKWYKQKGPLSDIKPSAPLGNTVYGYATSEDAEAFEVQDGGKSSGIFTKYLNKHVLKPERVTHVLEQVSVDLGKDPLVRGRQVVEIRHTLTEPRALTDLVRTSGHTMELRRRDACWKQANVLPCRRSLDFQYCGVKVELSFSALFSNVLVVFASLKNSSTMAQDCSLILESEPQMQDIFSGSGRSEEMDSLLVNSGETPDCTLRLCCLQRLQGPLVIKVTLHYTHTQTKERLTESRELDIGRPLIASCKLNQMKPVDRRQESRVHTVDHMSNIRYSHHQNHPRPGRPCTRKAENRLQSSAKSSSMSSNEPEENDENE
;
A
#
# COMPACT_ATOMS: atom_id res chain seq x y z
N MET A 1 -46.96 -35.87 -75.84
CA MET A 1 -45.70 -36.10 -75.11
C MET A 1 -46.03 -36.07 -73.63
N ARG A 2 -45.61 -37.08 -72.87
CA ARG A 2 -45.77 -37.09 -71.40
C ARG A 2 -44.65 -36.24 -70.81
N THR A 3 -44.99 -35.27 -69.98
CA THR A 3 -44.02 -34.47 -69.22
C THR A 3 -43.93 -35.04 -67.82
N GLU A 4 -42.72 -35.36 -67.38
CA GLU A 4 -42.44 -35.74 -65.98
C GLU A 4 -42.82 -34.60 -65.04
N VAL A 5 -43.08 -34.92 -63.76
CA VAL A 5 -43.34 -33.91 -62.74
C VAL A 5 -42.04 -33.18 -62.41
N ILE A 6 -41.97 -31.90 -62.74
CA ILE A 6 -40.78 -31.06 -62.53
C ILE A 6 -41.14 -29.92 -61.58
N ILE A 7 -40.39 -29.78 -60.50
CA ILE A 7 -40.52 -28.66 -59.57
C ILE A 7 -39.78 -27.45 -60.13
N LEU A 8 -40.53 -26.40 -60.46
CA LEU A 8 -40.02 -25.13 -60.98
C LEU A 8 -39.59 -24.17 -59.86
N GLN A 9 -40.28 -24.19 -58.72
CA GLN A 9 -39.98 -23.36 -57.56
C GLN A 9 -40.03 -24.20 -56.28
N GLN A 10 -38.89 -24.26 -55.60
CA GLN A 10 -38.76 -24.87 -54.28
C GLN A 10 -39.30 -23.93 -53.19
N PRO A 11 -39.86 -24.46 -52.09
CA PRO A 11 -40.23 -23.65 -50.94
C PRO A 11 -38.97 -23.16 -50.22
N MET A 12 -38.98 -21.90 -49.78
CA MET A 12 -37.81 -21.25 -49.19
C MET A 12 -37.83 -21.31 -47.66
N SER A 13 -36.68 -21.64 -47.06
CA SER A 13 -36.55 -21.64 -45.59
C SER A 13 -36.74 -20.22 -45.06
N VAL A 14 -37.24 -20.09 -43.84
CA VAL A 14 -37.48 -18.79 -43.19
C VAL A 14 -36.99 -18.81 -41.75
N CYS A 15 -36.70 -17.64 -41.20
CA CYS A 15 -36.44 -17.41 -39.79
C CYS A 15 -37.36 -16.29 -39.30
N VAL A 16 -38.32 -16.61 -38.45
CA VAL A 16 -39.39 -15.69 -38.03
C VAL A 16 -39.60 -15.76 -36.51
N PRO A 17 -40.23 -14.75 -35.89
CA PRO A 17 -40.57 -14.83 -34.47
C PRO A 17 -41.68 -15.86 -34.21
N PRO A 18 -41.90 -16.26 -32.94
CA PRO A 18 -42.98 -17.16 -32.58
C PRO A 18 -44.35 -16.65 -33.06
N ASN A 19 -45.23 -17.57 -33.47
CA ASN A 19 -46.58 -17.29 -34.00
C ASN A 19 -46.63 -16.46 -35.30
N HIS A 20 -45.50 -16.15 -35.94
CA HIS A 20 -45.53 -15.45 -37.21
C HIS A 20 -46.08 -16.36 -38.32
N GLU A 21 -46.98 -15.81 -39.14
CA GLU A 21 -47.60 -16.54 -40.24
C GLU A 21 -46.61 -16.69 -41.41
N VAL A 22 -46.33 -17.93 -41.80
CA VAL A 22 -45.40 -18.28 -42.86
C VAL A 22 -46.12 -19.02 -43.96
N THR A 23 -46.07 -18.45 -45.16
CA THR A 23 -46.54 -19.08 -46.39
C THR A 23 -45.38 -19.73 -47.13
N LEU A 24 -45.41 -21.06 -47.24
CA LEU A 24 -44.54 -21.88 -48.07
C LEU A 24 -45.21 -22.11 -49.41
N ARG A 25 -44.47 -21.97 -50.52
CA ARG A 25 -45.01 -22.09 -51.88
C ARG A 25 -44.16 -23.05 -52.70
N VAL A 26 -44.84 -23.86 -53.50
CA VAL A 26 -44.26 -24.74 -54.50
C VAL A 26 -44.88 -24.41 -55.85
N GLN A 27 -44.06 -24.41 -56.90
CA GLN A 27 -44.55 -24.35 -58.28
C GLN A 27 -43.98 -25.56 -59.03
N ALA A 28 -44.83 -26.28 -59.73
CA ALA A 28 -44.44 -27.46 -60.49
C ALA A 28 -45.23 -27.54 -61.80
N ILE A 29 -44.68 -28.28 -62.76
CA ILE A 29 -45.34 -28.65 -64.03
C ILE A 29 -45.34 -30.16 -64.18
N GLY A 30 -46.35 -30.69 -64.87
CA GLY A 30 -46.48 -32.12 -65.15
C GLY A 30 -47.67 -32.37 -66.08
N THR A 31 -47.97 -33.63 -66.34
CA THR A 31 -49.07 -34.00 -67.24
C THR A 31 -50.41 -33.97 -66.51
N GLY A 32 -51.30 -33.03 -66.87
CA GLY A 32 -52.65 -32.91 -66.29
C GLY A 32 -52.69 -32.13 -64.97
N ALA A 33 -53.77 -32.32 -64.19
CA ALA A 33 -53.92 -31.70 -62.89
C ALA A 33 -52.94 -32.32 -61.88
N LEU A 34 -52.27 -31.47 -61.08
CA LEU A 34 -51.30 -31.89 -60.08
C LEU A 34 -51.95 -31.93 -58.69
N ASN A 35 -51.63 -32.98 -57.93
CA ASN A 35 -52.01 -33.15 -56.54
C ASN A 35 -50.81 -32.83 -55.64
N TYR A 36 -51.05 -32.11 -54.55
CA TYR A 36 -50.02 -31.73 -53.57
C TYR A 36 -50.33 -32.40 -52.23
N GLN A 37 -49.29 -32.78 -51.50
CA GLN A 37 -49.42 -33.23 -50.11
C GLN A 37 -48.19 -32.79 -49.32
N TRP A 38 -48.40 -32.02 -48.27
CA TRP A 38 -47.34 -31.60 -47.36
C TRP A 38 -47.14 -32.60 -46.22
N PHE A 39 -45.88 -32.77 -45.82
CA PHE A 39 -45.45 -33.62 -44.73
C PHE A 39 -44.59 -32.81 -43.74
N ASP A 40 -44.73 -33.11 -42.45
CA ASP A 40 -43.90 -32.56 -41.39
C ASP A 40 -42.56 -33.32 -41.23
N LYS A 41 -41.73 -32.91 -40.27
CA LYS A 41 -40.43 -33.55 -39.99
C LYS A 41 -40.53 -35.03 -39.56
N GLN A 42 -41.70 -35.49 -39.11
CA GLN A 42 -41.99 -36.88 -38.78
C GLN A 42 -42.52 -37.67 -39.99
N GLN A 43 -42.58 -37.05 -41.17
CA GLN A 43 -43.17 -37.61 -42.38
C GLN A 43 -44.67 -37.89 -42.22
N THR A 44 -45.35 -37.16 -41.32
CA THR A 44 -46.81 -37.22 -41.17
C THR A 44 -47.45 -36.22 -42.11
N GLU A 45 -48.55 -36.62 -42.75
CA GLU A 45 -49.34 -35.71 -43.60
C GLU A 45 -49.88 -34.54 -42.78
N VAL A 46 -49.60 -33.33 -43.25
CA VAL A 46 -50.18 -32.11 -42.66
C VAL A 46 -51.64 -32.03 -43.08
N ALA A 47 -52.56 -32.09 -42.12
CA ALA A 47 -53.99 -32.00 -42.38
C ALA A 47 -54.33 -30.72 -43.16
N GLY A 48 -55.06 -30.85 -44.28
CA GLY A 48 -55.40 -29.74 -45.17
C GLY A 48 -54.26 -29.22 -46.04
N GLY A 49 -53.03 -29.73 -45.89
CA GLY A 49 -51.86 -29.40 -46.71
C GLY A 49 -51.90 -30.05 -48.09
N THR A 50 -52.99 -29.86 -48.83
CA THR A 50 -53.24 -30.49 -50.15
C THR A 50 -53.09 -29.53 -51.33
N GLU A 51 -52.66 -28.30 -51.05
CA GLU A 51 -52.50 -27.21 -52.01
C GLU A 51 -51.01 -26.92 -52.29
N PRO A 52 -50.67 -26.24 -53.41
CA PRO A 52 -49.30 -25.80 -53.70
C PRO A 52 -48.75 -24.78 -52.69
N VAL A 53 -49.60 -24.30 -51.78
CA VAL A 53 -49.28 -23.35 -50.72
C VAL A 53 -49.62 -23.97 -49.37
N LEU A 54 -48.68 -23.89 -48.42
CA LEU A 54 -48.88 -24.25 -47.03
C LEU A 54 -48.65 -23.03 -46.13
N THR A 55 -49.66 -22.63 -45.38
CA THR A 55 -49.56 -21.58 -44.37
C THR A 55 -49.42 -22.22 -42.99
N VAL A 56 -48.37 -21.84 -42.25
CA VAL A 56 -48.11 -22.32 -40.89
C VAL A 56 -47.80 -21.16 -39.95
N SER A 57 -48.19 -21.31 -38.69
CA SER A 57 -47.77 -20.44 -37.59
C SER A 57 -47.29 -21.34 -36.47
N LEU A 58 -46.02 -21.20 -36.09
CA LEU A 58 -45.34 -22.14 -35.18
C LEU A 58 -44.78 -21.44 -33.95
N GLN A 59 -44.83 -22.16 -32.84
CA GLN A 59 -44.10 -21.83 -31.61
C GLN A 59 -42.71 -22.45 -31.57
N ILE A 60 -42.52 -23.59 -32.24
CA ILE A 60 -41.27 -24.36 -32.25
C ILE A 60 -40.84 -24.58 -33.70
N SER A 61 -39.54 -24.51 -33.96
CA SER A 61 -38.98 -24.70 -35.30
C SER A 61 -39.43 -26.03 -35.94
N GLY A 62 -39.90 -25.95 -37.19
CA GLY A 62 -40.40 -27.07 -37.97
C GLY A 62 -39.62 -27.28 -39.27
N LYS A 63 -39.84 -28.44 -39.89
CA LYS A 63 -39.43 -28.71 -41.28
C LYS A 63 -40.61 -29.29 -42.04
N TYR A 64 -40.70 -28.92 -43.31
CA TYR A 64 -41.76 -29.39 -44.21
C TYR A 64 -41.18 -29.84 -45.53
N ILE A 65 -41.88 -30.75 -46.19
CA ILE A 65 -41.61 -31.20 -47.55
C ILE A 65 -42.94 -31.40 -48.26
N CYS A 66 -43.04 -31.09 -49.55
CA CYS A 66 -44.24 -31.28 -50.34
C CYS A 66 -44.00 -32.39 -51.37
N ARG A 67 -44.91 -33.36 -51.46
CA ARG A 67 -45.01 -34.28 -52.58
C ARG A 67 -45.93 -33.68 -53.63
N VAL A 68 -45.45 -33.57 -54.85
CA VAL A 68 -46.25 -33.20 -56.03
C VAL A 68 -46.43 -34.46 -56.87
N SER A 69 -47.66 -34.80 -57.21
CA SER A 69 -47.98 -35.99 -58.02
C SER A 69 -48.97 -35.69 -59.13
N ASP A 70 -48.90 -36.42 -60.25
CA ASP A 70 -49.84 -36.34 -61.35
C ASP A 70 -50.93 -37.43 -61.28
N LEU A 71 -51.86 -37.41 -62.25
CA LEU A 71 -52.95 -38.40 -62.37
C LEU A 71 -52.47 -39.82 -62.76
N TYR A 72 -51.19 -39.98 -63.12
CA TYR A 72 -50.58 -41.25 -63.50
C TYR A 72 -49.68 -41.82 -62.39
N CYS A 73 -49.78 -41.28 -61.17
CA CYS A 73 -48.99 -41.65 -60.00
C CYS A 73 -47.48 -41.37 -60.13
N ASN A 74 -47.04 -40.54 -61.08
CA ASN A 74 -45.69 -40.00 -61.04
C ASN A 74 -45.63 -38.94 -59.95
N TYR A 75 -44.56 -38.90 -59.16
CA TYR A 75 -44.41 -37.90 -58.10
C TYR A 75 -42.97 -37.46 -57.92
N GLN A 76 -42.82 -36.23 -57.41
CA GLN A 76 -41.55 -35.63 -57.02
C GLN A 76 -41.72 -34.93 -55.68
N PHE A 77 -40.72 -35.03 -54.81
CA PHE A 77 -40.68 -34.26 -53.56
C PHE A 77 -39.90 -32.96 -53.75
N THR A 78 -40.35 -31.90 -53.07
CA THR A 78 -39.55 -30.68 -52.87
C THR A 78 -38.33 -30.96 -52.01
N GLU A 79 -37.43 -29.99 -51.94
CA GLU A 79 -36.44 -29.97 -50.87
C GLU A 79 -37.12 -29.73 -49.51
N TRP A 80 -36.46 -30.19 -48.44
CA TRP A 80 -36.89 -29.88 -47.09
C TRP A 80 -36.73 -28.39 -46.80
N VAL A 81 -37.83 -27.74 -46.42
CA VAL A 81 -37.84 -26.34 -46.01
C VAL A 81 -37.89 -26.22 -44.50
N LYS A 82 -37.02 -25.39 -43.91
CA LYS A 82 -36.99 -25.14 -42.47
C LYS A 82 -37.72 -23.84 -42.14
N VAL A 83 -38.70 -23.93 -41.26
CA VAL A 83 -39.32 -22.77 -40.60
C VAL A 83 -38.67 -22.65 -39.24
N ARG A 84 -37.67 -21.78 -39.12
CA ARG A 84 -36.95 -21.55 -37.87
C ARG A 84 -37.66 -20.48 -37.05
N ILE A 85 -37.90 -20.79 -35.78
CA ILE A 85 -38.39 -19.83 -34.79
C ILE A 85 -37.20 -19.29 -34.01
N LEU A 86 -37.11 -17.96 -33.93
CA LEU A 86 -36.14 -17.24 -33.11
C LEU A 86 -36.92 -16.37 -32.11
N ASP A 87 -36.81 -16.71 -30.84
CA ASP A 87 -37.55 -16.12 -29.73
C ASP A 87 -36.87 -14.84 -29.23
N GLU A 88 -36.98 -13.78 -30.03
CA GLU A 88 -36.42 -12.45 -29.81
C GLU A 88 -37.48 -11.39 -30.19
N PRO A 89 -37.43 -10.16 -29.64
CA PRO A 89 -38.50 -9.17 -29.80
C PRO A 89 -38.92 -8.95 -31.26
N GLY A 90 -40.23 -8.87 -31.46
CA GLY A 90 -40.87 -9.00 -32.76
C GLY A 90 -40.55 -7.88 -33.76
N VAL A 91 -40.45 -8.27 -35.01
CA VAL A 91 -40.45 -7.38 -36.18
C VAL A 91 -41.75 -6.58 -36.27
N SER A 92 -41.68 -5.38 -36.87
CA SER A 92 -42.86 -4.55 -37.14
C SER A 92 -43.92 -5.30 -37.95
N HIS A 93 -45.20 -4.95 -37.78
CA HIS A 93 -46.30 -5.44 -38.62
C HIS A 93 -46.12 -5.13 -40.12
N THR A 94 -45.23 -4.19 -40.46
CA THR A 94 -44.89 -3.81 -41.83
C THR A 94 -43.69 -4.56 -42.42
N TRP A 95 -43.08 -5.48 -41.66
CA TRP A 95 -41.92 -6.25 -42.09
C TRP A 95 -42.27 -7.17 -43.27
N LYS A 96 -41.47 -7.11 -44.34
CA LYS A 96 -41.73 -7.83 -45.59
C LYS A 96 -40.88 -9.09 -45.74
N GLY A 97 -39.99 -9.35 -44.79
CA GLY A 97 -39.10 -10.50 -44.79
C GLY A 97 -37.63 -10.16 -45.02
N GLU A 98 -37.29 -8.88 -45.14
CA GLU A 98 -35.91 -8.39 -45.19
C GLU A 98 -35.11 -8.81 -43.94
N PRO A 99 -33.78 -9.06 -44.03
CA PRO A 99 -32.99 -9.49 -42.88
C PRO A 99 -33.05 -8.48 -41.73
N HIS A 100 -33.44 -8.94 -40.55
CA HIS A 100 -33.49 -8.13 -39.33
C HIS A 100 -32.60 -8.75 -38.27
N ILE A 101 -31.43 -8.13 -38.03
CA ILE A 101 -30.45 -8.61 -37.06
C ILE A 101 -30.97 -8.33 -35.65
N VAL A 102 -31.09 -9.37 -34.84
CA VAL A 102 -31.57 -9.32 -33.45
C VAL A 102 -30.48 -9.62 -32.43
N ILE A 103 -29.40 -10.30 -32.85
CA ILE A 103 -28.20 -10.48 -32.03
C ILE A 103 -27.01 -9.98 -32.82
N HIS A 104 -26.26 -9.06 -32.22
CA HIS A 104 -25.02 -8.52 -32.73
C HIS A 104 -23.81 -9.19 -32.04
N PRO A 105 -22.65 -9.29 -32.71
CA PRO A 105 -21.43 -9.75 -32.07
C PRO A 105 -21.00 -8.76 -30.98
N ILE A 106 -20.35 -9.25 -29.93
CA ILE A 106 -19.95 -8.45 -28.75
C ILE A 106 -18.42 -8.43 -28.63
N SER A 107 -17.86 -7.24 -28.40
CA SER A 107 -16.43 -7.01 -28.15
C SER A 107 -15.92 -7.81 -26.97
N GLN A 108 -14.69 -8.34 -27.06
CA GLN A 108 -14.09 -9.22 -26.06
C GLN A 108 -12.58 -8.96 -25.92
N THR A 109 -12.07 -9.03 -24.70
CA THR A 109 -10.63 -9.11 -24.42
C THR A 109 -10.25 -10.57 -24.18
N VAL A 110 -9.31 -11.09 -24.96
CA VAL A 110 -9.01 -12.54 -25.04
C VAL A 110 -7.55 -12.83 -24.70
N LYS A 111 -7.28 -13.92 -23.97
CA LYS A 111 -5.89 -14.33 -23.67
C LYS A 111 -5.28 -15.09 -24.87
N PRO A 112 -3.94 -15.00 -25.07
CA PRO A 112 -3.26 -15.82 -26.07
C PRO A 112 -3.57 -17.30 -25.90
N GLY A 113 -3.93 -17.99 -26.98
CA GLY A 113 -4.27 -19.41 -27.01
C GLY A 113 -5.72 -19.75 -26.64
N GLU A 114 -6.50 -18.78 -26.16
CA GLU A 114 -7.90 -19.00 -25.81
C GLU A 114 -8.80 -19.12 -27.05
N THR A 115 -9.94 -19.79 -26.91
CA THR A 115 -10.96 -19.86 -27.96
C THR A 115 -12.08 -18.87 -27.64
N PHE A 116 -12.40 -17.98 -28.57
CA PHE A 116 -13.52 -17.05 -28.42
C PHE A 116 -14.58 -17.26 -29.51
N THR A 117 -15.78 -16.75 -29.25
CA THR A 117 -16.94 -16.93 -30.11
C THR A 117 -17.71 -15.63 -30.28
N LEU A 118 -18.07 -15.31 -31.52
CA LEU A 118 -18.95 -14.21 -31.89
C LEU A 118 -20.25 -14.76 -32.45
N LYS A 119 -21.38 -14.17 -32.05
CA LYS A 119 -22.72 -14.59 -32.48
C LYS A 119 -23.41 -13.45 -33.22
N CYS A 120 -24.01 -13.75 -34.36
CA CYS A 120 -24.90 -12.86 -35.07
C CYS A 120 -26.14 -13.63 -35.50
N LYS A 121 -27.33 -13.19 -35.09
CA LYS A 121 -28.59 -13.85 -35.48
C LYS A 121 -29.54 -12.84 -36.08
N ALA A 122 -30.28 -13.28 -37.09
CA ALA A 122 -31.25 -12.47 -37.79
C ALA A 122 -32.51 -13.24 -38.19
N LEU A 123 -33.62 -12.51 -38.22
CA LEU A 123 -34.88 -12.91 -38.84
C LEU A 123 -34.82 -12.64 -40.35
N GLY A 124 -35.62 -13.35 -41.14
CA GLY A 124 -35.70 -13.18 -42.60
C GLY A 124 -36.63 -14.19 -43.28
N LYS A 125 -37.33 -13.74 -44.33
CA LYS A 125 -38.12 -14.55 -45.26
C LYS A 125 -37.73 -14.15 -46.69
N PRO A 126 -36.79 -14.88 -47.34
CA PRO A 126 -36.15 -16.13 -46.94
C PRO A 126 -35.17 -16.00 -45.77
N ALA A 127 -34.85 -17.13 -45.14
CA ALA A 127 -33.87 -17.27 -44.07
C ALA A 127 -32.53 -16.66 -44.51
N PRO A 128 -31.93 -15.76 -43.71
CA PRO A 128 -30.73 -15.07 -44.15
C PRO A 128 -29.49 -15.98 -44.21
N ALA A 129 -28.60 -15.69 -45.15
CA ALA A 129 -27.25 -16.23 -45.22
C ALA A 129 -26.27 -15.29 -44.49
N TYR A 130 -25.20 -15.85 -43.92
CA TYR A 130 -24.23 -15.13 -43.10
C TYR A 130 -22.85 -15.13 -43.77
N LYS A 131 -22.10 -14.03 -43.62
CA LYS A 131 -20.69 -13.92 -43.99
C LYS A 131 -19.97 -13.09 -42.93
N TRP A 132 -18.85 -13.60 -42.41
CA TRP A 132 -18.05 -12.88 -41.42
C TRP A 132 -16.88 -12.14 -42.06
N TYR A 133 -16.55 -10.99 -41.49
CA TYR A 133 -15.44 -10.14 -41.89
C TYR A 133 -14.57 -9.81 -40.68
N ARG A 134 -13.25 -9.71 -40.91
CA ARG A 134 -12.27 -9.21 -39.95
C ARG A 134 -11.45 -8.11 -40.61
N ASN A 135 -11.44 -6.93 -40.00
CA ASN A 135 -10.72 -5.75 -40.52
C ASN A 135 -11.06 -5.48 -42.00
N GLY A 136 -12.36 -5.58 -42.34
CA GLY A 136 -12.86 -5.39 -43.71
C GLY A 136 -12.60 -6.54 -44.69
N ARG A 137 -11.94 -7.62 -44.29
CA ARG A 137 -11.67 -8.80 -45.15
C ARG A 137 -12.60 -9.96 -44.83
N ILE A 138 -13.15 -10.60 -45.86
CA ILE A 138 -14.03 -11.76 -45.69
C ILE A 138 -13.26 -12.95 -45.09
N LEU A 139 -13.87 -13.61 -44.11
CA LEU A 139 -13.41 -14.87 -43.55
C LEU A 139 -14.04 -16.03 -44.34
N PRO A 140 -13.27 -16.72 -45.21
CA PRO A 140 -13.83 -17.74 -46.07
C PRO A 140 -14.40 -18.90 -45.24
N LYS A 141 -15.51 -19.47 -45.72
CA LYS A 141 -16.22 -20.61 -45.10
C LYS A 141 -16.86 -20.32 -43.74
N GLN A 142 -16.75 -19.11 -43.21
CA GLN A 142 -17.47 -18.67 -42.00
C GLN A 142 -18.85 -18.15 -42.40
N THR A 143 -19.80 -19.08 -42.57
CA THR A 143 -21.14 -18.80 -43.11
C THR A 143 -22.29 -19.12 -42.15
N THR A 144 -21.96 -19.28 -40.86
CA THR A 144 -22.91 -19.60 -39.79
C THR A 144 -23.18 -18.39 -38.90
N GLU A 145 -24.28 -18.43 -38.13
CA GLU A 145 -24.63 -17.42 -37.12
C GLU A 145 -23.63 -17.29 -35.97
N THR A 146 -22.64 -18.18 -35.93
CA THR A 146 -21.60 -18.22 -34.90
C THR A 146 -20.25 -18.36 -35.58
N LEU A 147 -19.34 -17.43 -35.28
CA LEU A 147 -17.93 -17.48 -35.65
C LEU A 147 -17.14 -17.93 -34.43
N ARG A 148 -16.42 -19.06 -34.55
CA ARG A 148 -15.56 -19.61 -33.51
C ARG A 148 -14.11 -19.49 -33.97
N ILE A 149 -13.28 -18.82 -33.19
CA ILE A 149 -11.85 -18.68 -33.45
C ILE A 149 -11.10 -19.37 -32.32
N GLU A 150 -10.37 -20.42 -32.68
CA GLU A 150 -9.54 -21.18 -31.76
C GLU A 150 -8.12 -20.62 -31.76
N ASN A 151 -7.42 -20.80 -30.64
CA ASN A 151 -6.03 -20.37 -30.48
C ASN A 151 -5.82 -18.88 -30.82
N ALA A 152 -6.48 -18.00 -30.07
CA ALA A 152 -6.40 -16.56 -30.24
C ALA A 152 -4.95 -16.07 -30.21
N SER A 153 -4.60 -15.21 -31.16
CA SER A 153 -3.27 -14.62 -31.31
C SER A 153 -3.39 -13.17 -31.76
N VAL A 154 -2.25 -12.48 -31.83
CA VAL A 154 -2.20 -11.09 -32.32
C VAL A 154 -2.82 -10.95 -33.72
N ASP A 155 -2.70 -11.98 -34.56
CA ASP A 155 -3.29 -11.99 -35.92
C ASP A 155 -4.82 -12.14 -35.91
N THR A 156 -5.42 -12.48 -34.76
CA THR A 156 -6.87 -12.59 -34.57
C THR A 156 -7.50 -11.34 -33.96
N VAL A 157 -6.70 -10.34 -33.60
CA VAL A 157 -7.16 -9.05 -33.10
C VAL A 157 -7.81 -8.22 -34.21
N GLY A 158 -8.80 -7.43 -33.83
CA GLY A 158 -9.38 -6.40 -34.68
C GLY A 158 -10.91 -6.41 -34.70
N SER A 159 -11.45 -5.71 -35.68
CA SER A 159 -12.87 -5.41 -35.80
C SER A 159 -13.57 -6.50 -36.61
N TYR A 160 -14.57 -7.14 -36.00
CA TYR A 160 -15.37 -8.21 -36.61
C TYR A 160 -16.78 -7.74 -36.93
N LEU A 161 -17.22 -8.03 -38.16
CA LEU A 161 -18.55 -7.71 -38.67
C LEU A 161 -19.20 -8.95 -39.27
N CYS A 162 -20.52 -9.06 -39.13
CA CYS A 162 -21.31 -10.07 -39.81
C CYS A 162 -22.23 -9.41 -40.84
N ALA A 163 -22.09 -9.79 -42.10
CA ALA A 163 -23.02 -9.45 -43.17
C ALA A 163 -24.09 -10.55 -43.26
N VAL A 164 -25.35 -10.13 -43.23
CA VAL A 164 -26.52 -10.99 -43.24
C VAL A 164 -27.39 -10.61 -44.43
N SER A 165 -27.63 -11.56 -45.34
CA SER A 165 -28.28 -11.26 -46.62
C SER A 165 -29.38 -12.26 -46.97
N ASN A 166 -30.45 -11.80 -47.61
CA ASN A 166 -31.36 -12.66 -48.36
C ASN A 166 -31.65 -12.03 -49.75
N ILE A 167 -32.67 -12.51 -50.45
CA ILE A 167 -33.00 -12.02 -51.81
C ILE A 167 -33.49 -10.56 -51.84
N LEU A 168 -33.85 -9.97 -50.69
CA LEU A 168 -34.39 -8.61 -50.60
C LEU A 168 -33.29 -7.59 -50.34
N GLU A 169 -32.40 -7.85 -49.37
CA GLU A 169 -31.31 -6.95 -49.02
C GLU A 169 -30.15 -7.68 -48.31
N GLU A 170 -29.05 -6.95 -48.14
CA GLU A 170 -27.94 -7.28 -47.24
C GLU A 170 -27.90 -6.25 -46.10
N ARG A 171 -27.72 -6.71 -44.87
CA ARG A 171 -27.60 -5.90 -43.66
C ARG A 171 -26.34 -6.28 -42.89
N TRP A 172 -25.67 -5.29 -42.31
CA TRP A 172 -24.46 -5.47 -41.52
C TRP A 172 -24.75 -5.38 -40.03
N SER A 173 -24.08 -6.20 -39.23
CA SER A 173 -24.11 -6.08 -37.78
C SER A 173 -23.29 -4.87 -37.31
N GLU A 174 -23.52 -4.42 -36.07
CA GLU A 174 -22.50 -3.69 -35.31
C GLU A 174 -21.16 -4.43 -35.25
N ALA A 175 -20.07 -3.66 -35.13
CA ALA A 175 -18.71 -4.18 -35.02
C ALA A 175 -18.42 -4.70 -33.60
N ALA A 176 -17.75 -5.85 -33.53
CA ALA A 176 -17.17 -6.36 -32.30
C ALA A 176 -15.64 -6.22 -32.33
N GLU A 177 -15.09 -5.50 -31.38
CA GLU A 177 -13.65 -5.31 -31.23
C GLU A 177 -13.05 -6.42 -30.37
N ILE A 178 -12.07 -7.13 -30.92
CA ILE A 178 -11.32 -8.17 -30.22
C ILE A 178 -9.94 -7.65 -29.89
N GLU A 179 -9.62 -7.59 -28.60
CA GLU A 179 -8.34 -7.12 -28.07
C GLU A 179 -7.59 -8.25 -27.35
N MET A 180 -6.26 -8.19 -27.34
CA MET A 180 -5.47 -9.10 -26.50
C MET A 180 -5.43 -8.60 -25.07
N ALA A 181 -5.67 -9.50 -24.12
CA ALA A 181 -5.40 -9.21 -22.72
C ALA A 181 -3.90 -8.86 -22.55
N PRO A 182 -3.56 -7.81 -21.76
CA PRO A 182 -2.18 -7.61 -21.37
C PRO A 182 -1.65 -8.86 -20.66
N PRO A 183 -0.35 -9.17 -20.78
CA PRO A 183 0.23 -10.30 -20.05
C PRO A 183 -0.07 -10.13 -18.56
N ASP A 184 -0.47 -11.24 -17.91
CA ASP A 184 -0.67 -11.25 -16.45
C ASP A 184 0.61 -10.65 -15.81
N PRO A 185 0.50 -9.73 -14.85
CA PRO A 185 1.68 -9.18 -14.19
C PRO A 185 2.47 -10.35 -13.63
N LYS A 186 3.73 -10.50 -14.06
CA LYS A 186 4.66 -11.45 -13.43
C LYS A 186 4.53 -11.24 -11.92
N PRO A 187 4.42 -12.30 -11.09
CA PRO A 187 4.46 -12.11 -9.65
C PRO A 187 5.76 -11.38 -9.36
N GLU A 188 5.66 -10.10 -8.97
CA GLU A 188 6.83 -9.33 -8.61
C GLU A 188 7.55 -10.09 -7.50
N PRO A 189 8.89 -10.18 -7.54
CA PRO A 189 9.62 -10.85 -6.48
C PRO A 189 9.20 -10.20 -5.16
N THR A 190 8.59 -10.99 -4.28
CA THR A 190 8.10 -10.50 -2.99
C THR A 190 9.31 -9.94 -2.25
N LEU A 191 9.35 -8.61 -2.09
CA LEU A 191 10.45 -7.96 -1.39
C LEU A 191 10.36 -8.36 0.08
N MET A 192 11.49 -8.74 0.66
CA MET A 192 11.57 -9.20 2.04
C MET A 192 12.69 -8.47 2.76
N ALA A 193 12.49 -8.30 4.07
CA ALA A 193 13.51 -7.82 4.99
C ALA A 193 14.15 -9.00 5.71
N THR A 194 15.42 -8.90 6.11
CA THR A 194 16.04 -9.90 6.99
C THR A 194 15.65 -9.71 8.46
N ASP A 195 15.21 -8.50 8.81
CA ASP A 195 14.57 -8.09 10.07
C ASP A 195 14.06 -6.65 9.92
N LYS A 196 13.25 -6.19 10.86
CA LYS A 196 12.70 -4.82 10.87
C LYS A 196 12.93 -4.19 12.25
N VAL A 197 13.58 -3.04 12.28
CA VAL A 197 14.01 -2.37 13.53
C VAL A 197 13.61 -0.90 13.48
N ALA A 198 13.05 -0.40 14.59
CA ALA A 198 12.67 0.99 14.71
C ALA A 198 13.17 1.61 16.02
N LEU A 199 13.68 2.84 15.95
CA LEU A 199 13.94 3.70 17.10
C LEU A 199 13.06 4.94 16.99
N LEU A 200 12.22 5.16 18.00
CA LEU A 200 11.32 6.30 18.10
C LEU A 200 11.71 7.12 19.33
N ILE A 201 11.93 8.42 19.15
CA ILE A 201 12.27 9.35 20.25
C ILE A 201 11.26 10.49 20.29
N GLY A 202 10.67 10.74 21.45
CA GLY A 202 9.77 11.87 21.70
C GLY A 202 10.33 12.77 22.80
N ASN A 203 10.73 13.99 22.46
CA ASN A 203 11.24 14.95 23.44
C ASN A 203 10.20 16.05 23.68
N LEU A 204 9.78 16.21 24.94
CA LEU A 204 8.66 17.06 25.32
C LEU A 204 8.95 17.99 26.51
N ASN A 205 9.72 17.57 27.52
CA ASN A 205 10.05 18.38 28.69
C ASN A 205 11.44 19.02 28.59
N TYR A 206 11.54 20.11 27.82
CA TYR A 206 12.82 20.82 27.66
C TYR A 206 13.14 21.68 28.89
N ASN A 207 14.38 21.57 29.38
CA ASN A 207 14.84 22.30 30.55
C ASN A 207 14.86 23.82 30.33
N ASN A 208 15.19 24.26 29.10
CA ASN A 208 15.43 25.66 28.78
C ASN A 208 14.55 26.20 27.64
N HIS A 209 13.60 25.41 27.12
CA HIS A 209 12.76 25.72 25.96
C HIS A 209 11.29 25.39 26.25
N PRO A 210 10.32 25.90 25.47
CA PRO A 210 8.92 25.55 25.66
C PRO A 210 8.69 24.04 25.57
N GLY A 211 7.89 23.50 26.49
CA GLY A 211 7.48 22.10 26.44
C GLY A 211 6.51 21.81 25.30
N LEU A 212 6.41 20.53 24.93
CA LEU A 212 5.47 20.00 23.93
C LEU A 212 4.52 19.00 24.59
N MET A 213 3.47 18.60 23.88
CA MET A 213 2.44 17.67 24.40
C MET A 213 2.29 16.42 23.53
N ALA A 214 2.21 16.61 22.21
CA ALA A 214 1.94 15.54 21.25
C ALA A 214 2.99 14.41 21.18
N PRO A 215 4.31 14.63 21.43
CA PRO A 215 5.32 13.57 21.24
C PRO A 215 5.03 12.27 21.99
N THR A 216 4.31 12.33 23.13
CA THR A 216 3.90 11.15 23.88
C THR A 216 2.99 10.23 23.05
N MET A 217 1.87 10.76 22.58
CA MET A 217 0.87 10.00 21.82
C MET A 217 1.41 9.59 20.45
N ASP A 218 2.13 10.50 19.79
CA ASP A 218 2.70 10.25 18.46
C ASP A 218 3.66 9.06 18.49
N VAL A 219 4.58 9.04 19.46
CA VAL A 219 5.52 7.91 19.62
C VAL A 219 4.79 6.64 20.03
N HIS A 220 3.80 6.72 20.93
CA HIS A 220 3.06 5.55 21.40
C HIS A 220 2.27 4.87 20.28
N GLU A 221 1.47 5.63 19.54
CA GLU A 221 0.63 5.09 18.47
C GLU A 221 1.48 4.54 17.32
N LEU A 222 2.50 5.28 16.87
CA LEU A 222 3.37 4.82 15.80
C LEU A 222 4.17 3.57 16.23
N ALA A 223 4.60 3.49 17.50
CA ALA A 223 5.26 2.30 18.02
C ALA A 223 4.35 1.07 17.91
N ASN A 224 3.08 1.19 18.32
CA ASN A 224 2.12 0.09 18.25
C ASN A 224 1.87 -0.36 16.80
N LEU A 225 1.74 0.57 15.86
CA LEU A 225 1.54 0.26 14.45
C LEU A 225 2.77 -0.42 13.83
N LEU A 226 3.99 0.04 14.14
CA LEU A 226 5.21 -0.59 13.68
C LEU A 226 5.41 -1.98 14.30
N GLN A 227 5.05 -2.19 15.57
CA GLN A 227 5.04 -3.51 16.19
C GLN A 227 4.07 -4.47 15.51
N GLN A 228 2.87 -4.02 15.11
CA GLN A 228 1.93 -4.83 14.30
C GLN A 228 2.53 -5.25 12.96
N LEU A 229 3.36 -4.40 12.36
CA LEU A 229 4.12 -4.72 11.15
C LEU A 229 5.32 -5.64 11.43
N GLY A 230 5.57 -6.06 12.66
CA GLY A 230 6.69 -6.93 13.02
C GLY A 230 8.02 -6.20 13.18
N PHE A 231 8.01 -4.88 13.43
CA PHE A 231 9.22 -4.16 13.82
C PHE A 231 9.58 -4.42 15.28
N ARG A 232 10.87 -4.56 15.52
CA ARG A 232 11.49 -4.43 16.83
C ARG A 232 11.60 -2.97 17.19
N VAL A 233 10.63 -2.49 17.97
CA VAL A 233 10.56 -1.07 18.36
C VAL A 233 11.29 -0.84 19.67
N VAL A 234 12.04 0.26 19.74
CA VAL A 234 12.50 0.90 20.98
C VAL A 234 11.93 2.32 20.97
N SER A 235 11.07 2.63 21.94
CA SER A 235 10.42 3.93 22.06
C SER A 235 10.88 4.62 23.33
N LEU A 236 11.34 5.86 23.22
CA LEU A 236 11.97 6.59 24.33
C LEU A 236 11.44 8.01 24.42
N LEU A 237 11.15 8.46 25.64
CA LEU A 237 10.76 9.83 25.93
C LEU A 237 11.83 10.62 26.68
N ASP A 238 11.89 11.92 26.44
CA ASP A 238 12.69 12.90 27.18
C ASP A 238 14.16 12.50 27.38
N LEU A 239 14.89 12.49 26.27
CA LEU A 239 16.29 12.13 26.24
C LEU A 239 17.20 13.35 26.23
N THR A 240 18.25 13.30 27.05
CA THR A 240 19.39 14.22 26.95
C THR A 240 20.21 13.96 25.70
N LEU A 241 21.12 14.86 25.33
CA LEU A 241 21.97 14.68 24.14
C LEU A 241 22.78 13.38 24.23
N GLN A 242 23.36 13.10 25.40
CA GLN A 242 24.13 11.88 25.64
C GLN A 242 23.25 10.62 25.56
N GLU A 243 22.03 10.67 26.11
CA GLU A 243 21.07 9.58 26.05
C GLU A 243 20.62 9.31 24.60
N MET A 244 20.32 10.36 23.82
CA MET A 244 19.98 10.26 22.39
C MET A 244 21.10 9.61 21.59
N GLN A 245 22.35 10.09 21.75
CA GLN A 245 23.50 9.53 21.05
C GLN A 245 23.70 8.04 21.38
N THR A 246 23.55 7.67 22.65
CA THR A 246 23.70 6.27 23.09
C THR A 246 22.57 5.38 22.60
N ALA A 247 21.33 5.89 22.57
CA ALA A 247 20.19 5.19 21.99
C ALA A 247 20.38 4.94 20.48
N ILE A 248 20.84 5.96 19.75
CA ILE A 248 21.18 5.86 18.32
C ILE A 248 22.30 4.83 18.10
N ASP A 249 23.36 4.87 18.91
CA ASP A 249 24.47 3.90 18.85
C ASP A 249 23.96 2.45 19.02
N LYS A 250 23.03 2.21 19.95
CA LYS A 250 22.42 0.89 20.16
C LYS A 250 21.50 0.49 19.01
N PHE A 251 20.69 1.41 18.50
CA PHE A 251 19.89 1.19 17.30
C PHE A 251 20.76 0.77 16.11
N LEU A 252 21.87 1.47 15.87
CA LEU A 252 22.83 1.13 14.83
C LEU A 252 23.50 -0.25 15.02
N GLN A 253 23.55 -0.79 16.24
CA GLN A 253 24.07 -2.15 16.51
C GLN A 253 23.08 -3.26 16.13
N LEU A 254 21.79 -2.92 15.96
CA LEU A 254 20.73 -3.83 15.52
C LEU A 254 20.61 -3.89 13.99
N LEU A 255 21.24 -2.94 13.28
CA LEU A 255 21.20 -2.86 11.82
C LEU A 255 22.31 -3.70 11.19
N ASP A 256 21.96 -4.40 10.12
CA ASP A 256 22.88 -5.18 9.28
C ASP A 256 22.30 -5.30 7.86
N ARG A 257 22.97 -6.05 6.99
CA ARG A 257 22.53 -6.36 5.63
C ARG A 257 21.11 -6.91 5.60
N GLY A 258 20.26 -6.31 4.76
CA GLY A 258 18.88 -6.78 4.58
C GLY A 258 17.85 -6.19 5.54
N VAL A 259 18.28 -5.50 6.61
CA VAL A 259 17.39 -4.96 7.65
C VAL A 259 16.64 -3.74 7.13
N TYR A 260 15.37 -3.62 7.50
CA TYR A 260 14.63 -2.36 7.33
C TYR A 260 14.72 -1.56 8.62
N ALA A 261 15.14 -0.30 8.49
CA ALA A 261 15.46 0.56 9.61
C ALA A 261 14.59 1.81 9.57
N VAL A 262 13.83 2.05 10.63
CA VAL A 262 13.04 3.28 10.84
C VAL A 262 13.63 4.06 12.00
N PHE A 263 13.95 5.32 11.77
CA PHE A 263 14.28 6.27 12.82
C PHE A 263 13.25 7.40 12.80
N TYR A 264 12.54 7.56 13.90
CA TYR A 264 11.48 8.55 14.07
C TYR A 264 11.83 9.47 15.23
N TYR A 265 11.60 10.77 15.04
CA TYR A 265 11.77 11.76 16.09
C TYR A 265 10.64 12.77 16.08
N ALA A 266 10.05 13.01 17.25
CA ALA A 266 9.10 14.08 17.52
C ALA A 266 9.65 15.04 18.58
N GLY A 267 9.67 16.33 18.28
CA GLY A 267 10.16 17.35 19.22
C GLY A 267 10.67 18.62 18.54
N HIS A 268 11.42 19.43 19.29
CA HIS A 268 12.11 20.58 18.72
C HIS A 268 13.23 20.13 17.77
N GLY A 269 13.32 20.84 16.65
CA GLY A 269 14.31 20.63 15.62
C GLY A 269 14.50 21.90 14.79
N TYR A 270 15.58 21.93 14.02
CA TYR A 270 15.84 23.00 13.07
C TYR A 270 16.64 22.48 11.88
N GLU A 271 16.60 23.25 10.79
CA GLU A 271 17.46 23.03 9.65
C GLU A 271 18.53 24.12 9.56
N HIS A 272 19.75 23.77 9.16
CA HIS A 272 20.78 24.76 8.83
C HIS A 272 21.64 24.25 7.68
N SER A 273 21.61 24.97 6.55
CA SER A 273 22.33 24.64 5.31
C SER A 273 22.04 23.22 4.81
N GLY A 274 20.75 22.87 4.66
CA GLY A 274 20.32 21.56 4.17
C GLY A 274 20.44 20.41 5.17
N ARG A 275 20.72 20.71 6.46
CA ARG A 275 20.94 19.70 7.51
C ARG A 275 20.02 19.87 8.68
N ASN A 276 19.45 18.75 9.12
CA ASN A 276 18.47 18.70 10.17
C ASN A 276 19.13 18.34 11.50
N TYR A 277 18.77 19.06 12.55
CA TYR A 277 19.30 18.90 13.89
C TYR A 277 18.15 18.70 14.88
N LEU A 278 18.25 17.63 15.67
CA LEU A 278 17.27 17.28 16.71
C LEU A 278 17.74 17.88 18.03
N VAL A 279 16.87 18.60 18.71
CA VAL A 279 17.20 19.31 19.96
C VAL A 279 16.94 18.39 21.16
N ALA A 280 17.97 18.16 21.98
CA ALA A 280 17.81 17.38 23.20
C ALA A 280 17.13 18.19 24.32
N ILE A 281 16.53 17.51 25.30
CA ILE A 281 15.80 18.21 26.39
C ILE A 281 16.71 19.09 27.26
N ASP A 282 18.00 18.75 27.33
CA ASP A 282 19.03 19.44 28.11
C ASP A 282 19.74 20.54 27.31
N ALA A 283 19.32 20.81 26.08
CA ALA A 283 19.92 21.85 25.25
C ALA A 283 19.86 23.23 25.93
N PRO A 284 20.96 24.01 25.98
CA PRO A 284 20.97 25.34 26.56
C PRO A 284 20.15 26.32 25.72
N ARG A 285 19.91 27.52 26.26
CA ARG A 285 19.30 28.63 25.51
C ARG A 285 20.28 29.80 25.40
N PRO A 286 20.76 30.16 24.20
CA PRO A 286 20.52 29.51 22.89
C PRO A 286 21.32 28.20 22.74
N TYR A 287 20.82 27.27 21.93
CA TYR A 287 21.55 26.05 21.55
C TYR A 287 22.32 26.22 20.24
N ARG A 288 23.29 25.33 20.02
CA ARG A 288 24.16 25.26 18.83
C ARG A 288 24.16 23.83 18.30
N THR A 289 24.77 23.60 17.15
CA THR A 289 24.88 22.27 16.52
C THR A 289 25.53 21.21 17.40
N GLU A 290 26.45 21.59 18.29
CA GLU A 290 27.10 20.70 19.26
C GLU A 290 26.16 20.19 20.36
N ASN A 291 25.05 20.90 20.61
CA ASN A 291 24.03 20.54 21.59
C ASN A 291 22.90 19.69 20.98
N CYS A 292 23.06 19.25 19.73
CA CYS A 292 22.00 18.63 18.94
C CYS A 292 22.49 17.38 18.20
N VAL A 293 21.56 16.53 17.80
CA VAL A 293 21.86 15.36 16.95
C VAL A 293 21.70 15.74 15.49
N CYS A 294 22.76 15.58 14.69
CA CYS A 294 22.68 15.78 13.25
C CYS A 294 22.08 14.55 12.54
N VAL A 295 20.92 14.72 11.92
CA VAL A 295 20.16 13.66 11.25
C VAL A 295 20.93 13.03 10.09
N GLN A 296 21.66 13.83 9.32
CA GLN A 296 22.45 13.33 8.20
C GLN A 296 23.57 12.37 8.66
N LYS A 297 24.13 12.57 9.86
CA LYS A 297 25.08 11.60 10.46
C LYS A 297 24.39 10.29 10.81
N VAL A 298 23.14 10.34 11.31
CA VAL A 298 22.34 9.13 11.60
C VAL A 298 22.10 8.34 10.32
N MET A 299 21.61 8.98 9.25
CA MET A 299 21.39 8.32 7.95
C MET A 299 22.69 7.70 7.41
N HIS A 300 23.79 8.45 7.41
CA HIS A 300 25.08 7.96 6.95
C HIS A 300 25.52 6.70 7.71
N ASN A 301 25.32 6.68 9.03
CA ASN A 301 25.64 5.52 9.86
C ASN A 301 24.70 4.34 9.59
N MET A 302 23.42 4.57 9.33
CA MET A 302 22.47 3.51 8.94
C MET A 302 22.87 2.89 7.59
N GLN A 303 23.27 3.71 6.61
CA GLN A 303 23.78 3.26 5.31
C GLN A 303 25.06 2.42 5.46
N ASN A 304 25.97 2.82 6.36
CA ASN A 304 27.20 2.06 6.65
C ASN A 304 26.93 0.67 7.24
N LYS A 305 25.76 0.46 7.86
CA LYS A 305 25.29 -0.85 8.34
C LYS A 305 24.69 -1.72 7.23
N LYS A 306 24.64 -1.25 5.99
CA LYS A 306 24.10 -1.95 4.81
C LYS A 306 22.63 -2.37 4.98
N ALA A 307 21.87 -1.64 5.80
CA ALA A 307 20.42 -1.79 5.88
C ALA A 307 19.80 -1.64 4.48
N GLN A 308 18.83 -2.49 4.17
CA GLN A 308 18.21 -2.60 2.84
C GLN A 308 17.16 -1.50 2.60
N LEU A 309 16.62 -0.93 3.67
CA LEU A 309 15.72 0.21 3.62
C LEU A 309 16.01 1.10 4.83
N ASN A 310 16.28 2.38 4.57
CA ASN A 310 16.59 3.38 5.61
C ASN A 310 15.55 4.50 5.56
N ILE A 311 14.74 4.61 6.60
CA ILE A 311 13.67 5.59 6.69
C ILE A 311 13.94 6.50 7.88
N ILE A 312 13.96 7.80 7.63
CA ILE A 312 13.96 8.83 8.67
C ILE A 312 12.67 9.63 8.57
N LEU A 313 11.92 9.67 9.66
CA LEU A 313 10.68 10.43 9.81
C LEU A 313 10.90 11.52 10.86
N LEU A 314 10.77 12.79 10.48
CA LEU A 314 11.01 13.92 11.38
C LEU A 314 9.72 14.71 11.58
N ASP A 315 9.16 14.63 12.78
CA ASP A 315 8.05 15.47 13.24
C ASP A 315 8.59 16.66 14.05
N THR A 316 9.23 17.58 13.33
CA THR A 316 9.88 18.77 13.90
C THR A 316 9.67 19.99 13.03
N CYS A 317 9.77 21.17 13.63
CA CYS A 317 10.04 22.39 12.87
C CYS A 317 11.38 22.29 12.12
N ARG A 318 11.50 23.05 11.02
CA ARG A 318 12.72 23.15 10.20
C ARG A 318 13.19 24.59 10.01
N LYS A 319 12.71 25.53 10.81
CA LYS A 319 13.12 26.94 10.80
C LYS A 319 14.48 27.17 11.46
N TRP A 320 15.31 28.01 10.85
CA TRP A 320 16.56 28.49 11.42
C TRP A 320 16.45 29.91 12.01
N TYR A 321 16.63 30.04 13.32
CA TYR A 321 16.70 31.35 13.99
C TYR A 321 18.17 31.78 14.18
N LYS A 322 18.74 32.35 13.10
CA LYS A 322 20.03 33.07 13.00
C LYS A 322 21.02 32.93 14.17
N GLN A 323 21.96 31.99 14.07
CA GLN A 323 23.31 32.12 14.65
C GLN A 323 24.39 31.65 13.64
N LYS A 324 25.62 32.16 13.72
CA LYS A 324 26.75 31.64 12.94
C LYS A 324 27.38 30.49 13.71
N GLY A 325 27.49 29.31 13.09
CA GLY A 325 28.18 28.16 13.64
C GLY A 325 28.88 27.35 12.54
N PRO A 326 29.97 26.64 12.86
CA PRO A 326 30.62 25.76 11.89
C PRO A 326 29.67 24.62 11.47
N LEU A 327 29.66 24.29 10.19
CA LEU A 327 28.92 23.15 9.69
C LEU A 327 29.58 21.85 10.18
N SER A 328 28.79 20.84 10.51
CA SER A 328 29.33 19.49 10.76
C SER A 328 30.14 18.99 9.54
N ASP A 329 31.26 18.31 9.71
CA ASP A 329 31.86 17.60 8.58
C ASP A 329 31.06 16.32 8.31
N ILE A 330 30.45 16.22 7.13
CA ILE A 330 29.70 15.04 6.69
C ILE A 330 30.19 14.67 5.30
N LYS A 331 30.62 13.41 5.13
CA LYS A 331 30.98 12.89 3.82
C LYS A 331 29.71 12.68 2.98
N PRO A 332 29.76 12.90 1.65
CA PRO A 332 28.65 12.59 0.77
C PRO A 332 28.16 11.16 0.98
N SER A 333 26.86 10.97 1.14
CA SER A 333 26.25 9.65 1.21
C SER A 333 26.45 8.90 -0.11
N ALA A 334 26.70 7.60 -0.03
CA ALA A 334 26.75 6.75 -1.21
C ALA A 334 25.34 6.63 -1.84
N PRO A 335 25.20 6.62 -3.18
CA PRO A 335 23.91 6.51 -3.85
C PRO A 335 23.41 5.05 -3.83
N LEU A 336 23.06 4.54 -2.66
CA LEU A 336 22.66 3.14 -2.44
C LEU A 336 21.21 2.83 -2.87
N GLY A 337 20.42 3.85 -3.23
CA GLY A 337 19.09 3.66 -3.79
C GLY A 337 18.04 3.13 -2.80
N ASN A 338 18.23 3.36 -1.50
CA ASN A 338 17.49 2.69 -0.41
C ASN A 338 17.11 3.62 0.76
N THR A 339 17.13 4.93 0.54
CA THR A 339 16.87 5.95 1.57
C THR A 339 15.55 6.66 1.31
N VAL A 340 14.80 6.92 2.39
CA VAL A 340 13.58 7.75 2.40
C VAL A 340 13.63 8.69 3.61
N TYR A 341 13.34 9.97 3.36
CA TYR A 341 13.06 10.97 4.38
C TYR A 341 11.60 11.42 4.24
N GLY A 342 10.87 11.41 5.35
CA GLY A 342 9.57 12.07 5.49
C GLY A 342 9.69 13.18 6.51
N TYR A 343 9.60 14.43 6.05
CA TYR A 343 9.59 15.60 6.93
C TYR A 343 8.15 16.06 7.13
N ALA A 344 7.76 16.27 8.38
CA ALA A 344 6.42 16.75 8.73
C ALA A 344 6.09 18.13 8.13
N THR A 345 7.11 18.92 7.81
CA THR A 345 6.98 20.26 7.23
C THR A 345 8.08 20.54 6.20
N SER A 346 7.88 21.54 5.34
CA SER A 346 8.86 22.01 4.36
C SER A 346 10.09 22.65 5.01
N GLU A 347 11.15 22.83 4.22
CA GLU A 347 12.30 23.66 4.62
C GLU A 347 11.84 25.06 5.08
N ASP A 348 12.44 25.58 6.14
CA ASP A 348 12.08 26.87 6.76
C ASP A 348 10.61 27.02 7.23
N ALA A 349 9.91 25.90 7.47
CA ALA A 349 8.55 25.88 7.97
C ALA A 349 8.42 25.26 9.39
N GLU A 350 7.26 25.46 10.01
CA GLU A 350 6.88 24.90 11.32
C GLU A 350 6.05 23.63 11.14
N ALA A 351 6.18 22.71 12.09
CA ALA A 351 5.29 21.57 12.25
C ALA A 351 4.40 21.82 13.48
N PHE A 352 3.12 21.47 13.40
CA PHE A 352 2.12 21.80 14.42
C PHE A 352 1.57 20.56 15.14
N GLU A 353 1.26 20.73 16.42
CA GLU A 353 0.45 19.82 17.22
C GLU A 353 -0.94 20.41 17.46
N VAL A 354 -1.95 19.56 17.61
CA VAL A 354 -3.32 19.96 17.93
C VAL A 354 -3.75 19.32 19.24
N GLN A 355 -4.60 20.03 19.98
CA GLN A 355 -5.32 19.51 21.14
C GLN A 355 -6.77 19.30 20.74
N ASP A 356 -7.20 18.05 20.62
CA ASP A 356 -8.58 17.69 20.30
C ASP A 356 -9.15 16.78 21.40
N GLY A 357 -10.21 17.23 22.07
CA GLY A 357 -10.97 16.40 23.02
C GLY A 357 -10.14 15.72 24.13
N GLY A 358 -9.05 16.33 24.60
CA GLY A 358 -8.17 15.78 25.64
C GLY A 358 -7.04 14.88 25.13
N LYS A 359 -6.87 14.72 23.82
CA LYS A 359 -5.71 14.07 23.18
C LYS A 359 -4.92 15.06 22.36
N SER A 360 -3.61 15.10 22.56
CA SER A 360 -2.65 15.87 21.80
C SER A 360 -1.96 14.97 20.78
N SER A 361 -2.03 15.31 19.50
CA SER A 361 -1.29 14.58 18.46
C SER A 361 -0.70 15.56 17.44
N GLY A 362 0.49 15.23 16.95
CA GLY A 362 1.16 15.91 15.85
C GLY A 362 0.37 15.69 14.58
N ILE A 363 0.15 16.76 13.80
CA ILE A 363 -0.68 16.68 12.60
C ILE A 363 -0.09 15.72 11.56
N PHE A 364 1.25 15.64 11.46
CA PHE A 364 1.91 14.68 10.61
C PHE A 364 1.63 13.23 11.05
N THR A 365 1.82 12.94 12.33
CA THR A 365 1.61 11.59 12.88
C THR A 365 0.17 11.14 12.82
N LYS A 366 -0.80 12.03 13.06
CA LYS A 366 -2.24 11.80 12.86
C LYS A 366 -2.56 11.17 11.50
N TYR A 367 -1.96 11.67 10.42
CA TYR A 367 -2.19 11.14 9.06
C TYR A 367 -1.28 9.98 8.71
N LEU A 368 -0.03 9.97 9.21
CA LEU A 368 0.87 8.83 9.06
C LEU A 368 0.26 7.53 9.62
N ASN A 369 -0.34 7.60 10.81
CA ASN A 369 -0.96 6.46 11.48
C ASN A 369 -2.10 5.83 10.67
N LYS A 370 -2.79 6.62 9.82
CA LYS A 370 -3.87 6.12 8.93
C LYS A 370 -3.36 5.30 7.74
N HIS A 371 -2.09 5.42 7.38
CA HIS A 371 -1.56 4.86 6.14
C HIS A 371 -0.39 3.90 6.33
N VAL A 372 0.30 3.94 7.49
CA VAL A 372 1.51 3.14 7.74
C VAL A 372 1.30 1.63 7.58
N LEU A 373 0.08 1.13 7.80
CA LEU A 373 -0.29 -0.28 7.66
C LEU A 373 -0.63 -0.70 6.22
N LYS A 374 -0.75 0.23 5.28
CA LYS A 374 -1.12 -0.10 3.89
C LYS A 374 0.01 -0.87 3.20
N PRO A 375 -0.31 -1.90 2.39
CA PRO A 375 0.67 -2.70 1.66
C PRO A 375 1.18 -1.96 0.41
N GLU A 376 1.66 -0.74 0.60
CA GLU A 376 2.12 0.15 -0.46
C GLU A 376 3.60 0.50 -0.25
N ARG A 377 4.26 0.87 -1.35
CA ARG A 377 5.61 1.43 -1.32
C ARG A 377 5.67 2.59 -0.33
N VAL A 378 6.73 2.66 0.48
CA VAL A 378 6.84 3.67 1.56
C VAL A 378 6.66 5.12 1.05
N THR A 379 7.13 5.43 -0.16
CA THR A 379 6.96 6.76 -0.75
C THR A 379 5.49 7.08 -1.05
N HIS A 380 4.72 6.11 -1.58
CA HIS A 380 3.28 6.29 -1.81
C HIS A 380 2.52 6.47 -0.49
N VAL A 381 2.89 5.73 0.57
CA VAL A 381 2.33 5.94 1.91
C VAL A 381 2.52 7.40 2.34
N LEU A 382 3.74 7.94 2.21
CA LEU A 382 4.03 9.34 2.57
C LEU A 382 3.33 10.35 1.65
N GLU A 383 3.15 10.04 0.36
CA GLU A 383 2.38 10.88 -0.56
C GLU A 383 0.91 10.96 -0.14
N GLN A 384 0.30 9.84 0.29
CA GLN A 384 -1.06 9.84 0.84
C GLN A 384 -1.15 10.69 2.12
N VAL A 385 -0.14 10.60 3.00
CA VAL A 385 -0.03 11.47 4.19
C VAL A 385 0.00 12.94 3.77
N SER A 386 0.79 13.29 2.75
CA SER A 386 0.88 14.65 2.22
C SER A 386 -0.46 15.15 1.67
N VAL A 387 -1.19 14.29 0.94
CA VAL A 387 -2.50 14.61 0.37
C VAL A 387 -3.53 14.88 1.46
N ASP A 388 -3.57 14.03 2.49
CA ASP A 388 -4.55 14.18 3.58
C ASP A 388 -4.20 15.37 4.49
N LEU A 389 -2.92 15.59 4.80
CA LEU A 389 -2.47 16.77 5.55
C LEU A 389 -2.79 18.07 4.80
N GLY A 390 -2.63 18.09 3.47
CA GLY A 390 -2.97 19.25 2.65
C GLY A 390 -4.46 19.62 2.63
N LYS A 391 -5.34 18.69 3.03
CA LYS A 391 -6.78 18.91 3.19
C LYS A 391 -7.17 19.31 4.62
N ASP A 392 -6.26 19.20 5.60
CA ASP A 392 -6.57 19.51 6.99
C ASP A 392 -6.76 21.05 7.16
N PRO A 393 -7.93 21.50 7.63
CA PRO A 393 -8.24 22.92 7.72
C PRO A 393 -7.37 23.68 8.73
N LEU A 394 -6.76 23.00 9.70
CA LEU A 394 -5.96 23.65 10.75
C LEU A 394 -4.57 24.08 10.25
N VAL A 395 -4.03 23.36 9.26
CA VAL A 395 -2.65 23.55 8.79
C VAL A 395 -2.52 23.83 7.29
N ARG A 396 -3.65 23.90 6.56
CA ARG A 396 -3.67 24.22 5.13
C ARG A 396 -2.89 25.50 4.84
N GLY A 397 -1.87 25.39 3.98
CA GLY A 397 -0.98 26.50 3.61
C GLY A 397 0.09 26.88 4.65
N ARG A 398 0.15 26.19 5.80
CA ARG A 398 1.11 26.45 6.88
C ARG A 398 2.08 25.30 7.13
N GLN A 399 1.62 24.06 6.93
CA GLN A 399 2.42 22.84 7.03
C GLN A 399 2.20 22.01 5.77
N VAL A 400 3.29 21.53 5.19
CA VAL A 400 3.28 20.67 3.99
C VAL A 400 4.33 19.60 4.18
N VAL A 401 3.97 18.34 3.93
CA VAL A 401 4.91 17.22 4.04
C VAL A 401 5.95 17.34 2.92
N GLU A 402 7.23 17.23 3.27
CA GLU A 402 8.30 17.12 2.28
C GLU A 402 8.86 15.70 2.27
N ILE A 403 8.96 15.10 1.07
CA ILE A 403 9.45 13.74 0.88
C ILE A 403 10.72 13.81 0.05
N ARG A 404 11.84 13.29 0.59
CA ARG A 404 13.10 13.14 -0.16
C ARG A 404 13.53 11.68 -0.15
N HIS A 405 13.72 11.06 -1.31
CA HIS A 405 14.13 9.65 -1.36
C HIS A 405 15.07 9.31 -2.51
N THR A 406 15.83 8.24 -2.34
CA THR A 406 16.59 7.56 -3.39
C THR A 406 16.07 6.14 -3.63
N LEU A 407 15.01 5.73 -2.95
CA LEU A 407 14.45 4.38 -3.03
C LEU A 407 14.19 3.94 -4.49
N THR A 408 14.82 2.86 -4.91
CA THR A 408 14.74 2.33 -6.29
C THR A 408 13.75 1.19 -6.42
N GLU A 409 13.71 0.29 -5.44
CA GLU A 409 12.77 -0.83 -5.37
C GLU A 409 11.49 -0.43 -4.61
N PRO A 410 10.31 -0.99 -4.96
CA PRO A 410 9.03 -0.64 -4.35
C PRO A 410 8.84 -1.27 -2.95
N ARG A 411 9.82 -1.13 -2.07
CA ARG A 411 9.80 -1.69 -0.71
C ARG A 411 8.70 -1.05 0.12
N ALA A 412 8.00 -1.87 0.91
CA ALA A 412 6.91 -1.46 1.79
C ALA A 412 7.25 -1.77 3.26
N LEU A 413 6.63 -1.06 4.21
CA LEU A 413 6.78 -1.38 5.63
C LEU A 413 6.16 -2.75 5.98
N THR A 414 5.19 -3.19 5.18
CA THR A 414 4.48 -4.47 5.26
C THR A 414 5.28 -5.66 4.72
N ASP A 415 6.44 -5.43 4.08
CA ASP A 415 7.28 -6.50 3.55
C ASP A 415 7.59 -7.54 4.63
N LEU A 416 7.51 -8.81 4.25
CA LEU A 416 7.68 -9.93 5.18
C LEU A 416 9.13 -10.06 5.65
N VAL A 417 9.31 -10.54 6.88
CA VAL A 417 10.64 -10.86 7.42
C VAL A 417 11.02 -12.29 7.03
N ARG A 418 12.14 -12.44 6.32
CA ARG A 418 12.73 -13.75 6.01
C ARG A 418 13.88 -14.03 6.96
N THR A 419 13.66 -14.94 7.89
CA THR A 419 14.66 -15.34 8.90
C THR A 419 15.59 -16.48 8.44
N SER A 420 15.27 -17.15 7.33
CA SER A 420 16.07 -18.26 6.80
C SER A 420 17.47 -17.78 6.35
N GLY A 421 18.51 -18.41 6.89
CA GLY A 421 19.91 -18.12 6.57
C GLY A 421 20.60 -17.04 7.43
N HIS A 422 19.91 -16.45 8.41
CA HIS A 422 20.44 -15.36 9.27
C HIS A 422 20.40 -15.68 10.77
N THR A 423 20.51 -16.96 11.15
CA THR A 423 20.24 -17.42 12.52
C THR A 423 21.16 -16.84 13.58
N MET A 424 22.45 -16.60 13.29
CA MET A 424 23.39 -16.05 14.28
C MET A 424 23.21 -14.54 14.47
N GLU A 425 23.11 -13.77 13.39
CA GLU A 425 22.88 -12.32 13.42
C GLU A 425 21.50 -12.02 14.01
N LEU A 426 20.48 -12.82 13.69
CA LEU A 426 19.15 -12.71 14.29
C LEU A 426 19.19 -12.99 15.80
N ARG A 427 19.86 -14.06 16.27
CA ARG A 427 20.01 -14.34 17.71
C ARG A 427 20.71 -13.21 18.46
N ARG A 428 21.74 -12.61 17.86
CA ARG A 428 22.46 -11.46 18.46
C ARG A 428 21.55 -10.25 18.60
N ARG A 429 20.74 -9.96 17.58
CA ARG A 429 19.74 -8.88 17.59
C ARG A 429 18.61 -9.16 18.56
N ASP A 430 18.12 -10.40 18.62
CA ASP A 430 17.14 -10.86 19.62
C ASP A 430 17.65 -10.62 21.03
N ALA A 431 18.89 -11.02 21.33
CA ALA A 431 19.49 -10.81 22.64
C ALA A 431 19.62 -9.32 22.98
N CYS A 432 20.10 -8.50 22.04
CA CYS A 432 20.25 -7.06 22.21
C CYS A 432 18.89 -6.35 22.38
N TRP A 433 17.87 -6.75 21.63
CA TRP A 433 16.52 -6.17 21.73
C TRP A 433 15.80 -6.61 23.01
N LYS A 434 15.92 -7.89 23.40
CA LYS A 434 15.38 -8.41 24.66
C LYS A 434 15.97 -7.70 25.86
N GLN A 435 17.24 -7.30 25.80
CA GLN A 435 17.83 -6.49 26.86
C GLN A 435 16.96 -5.25 27.13
N ALA A 436 16.55 -4.50 26.12
CA ALA A 436 15.84 -3.24 26.28
C ALA A 436 14.31 -3.32 26.52
N ASN A 437 13.68 -4.48 26.32
CA ASN A 437 12.20 -4.57 26.25
C ASN A 437 11.58 -5.71 27.07
N VAL A 438 12.35 -6.37 27.93
CA VAL A 438 11.80 -7.40 28.84
C VAL A 438 11.14 -6.75 30.04
N LEU A 439 9.85 -7.07 30.21
CA LEU A 439 9.06 -6.70 31.38
C LEU A 439 9.34 -7.60 32.58
N PRO A 440 9.29 -7.07 33.82
CA PRO A 440 9.26 -7.91 35.02
C PRO A 440 8.05 -8.85 35.00
N CYS A 441 8.24 -10.06 35.52
CA CYS A 441 7.13 -11.01 35.67
C CYS A 441 6.19 -10.57 36.80
N ARG A 442 4.90 -10.89 36.66
CA ARG A 442 3.89 -10.75 37.73
C ARG A 442 4.37 -11.39 39.04
N ARG A 443 4.05 -10.75 40.17
CA ARG A 443 4.43 -11.19 41.52
C ARG A 443 3.24 -11.10 42.47
N SER A 444 3.21 -11.96 43.49
CA SER A 444 2.26 -11.87 44.59
C SER A 444 3.05 -11.73 45.89
N LEU A 445 2.64 -10.78 46.71
CA LEU A 445 3.23 -10.49 48.02
C LEU A 445 2.21 -10.86 49.11
N ASP A 446 2.62 -11.79 49.97
CA ASP A 446 1.85 -12.17 51.16
C ASP A 446 2.26 -11.28 52.35
N PHE A 447 1.32 -10.51 52.88
CA PHE A 447 1.48 -9.72 54.10
C PHE A 447 1.18 -10.61 55.30
N GLN A 448 2.21 -10.92 56.09
CA GLN A 448 2.17 -12.06 57.02
C GLN A 448 1.33 -11.77 58.26
N TYR A 449 1.28 -10.51 58.70
CA TYR A 449 0.58 -10.15 59.93
C TYR A 449 -0.94 -10.05 59.73
N CYS A 450 -1.36 -9.58 58.56
CA CYS A 450 -2.78 -9.44 58.25
C CYS A 450 -3.32 -10.51 57.30
N GLY A 451 -2.48 -11.34 56.67
CA GLY A 451 -2.89 -12.38 55.72
C GLY A 451 -3.40 -11.86 54.37
N VAL A 452 -3.27 -10.56 54.10
CA VAL A 452 -3.67 -9.95 52.82
C VAL A 452 -2.66 -10.31 51.74
N LYS A 453 -3.16 -10.62 50.55
CA LYS A 453 -2.33 -10.82 49.36
C LYS A 453 -2.45 -9.65 48.41
N VAL A 454 -1.31 -9.14 47.96
CA VAL A 454 -1.24 -8.09 46.94
C VAL A 454 -0.60 -8.69 45.70
N GLU A 455 -1.26 -8.56 44.55
CA GLU A 455 -0.71 -8.92 43.25
C GLU A 455 -0.12 -7.68 42.58
N LEU A 456 1.13 -7.79 42.13
CA LEU A 456 1.82 -6.78 41.32
C LEU A 456 1.91 -7.25 39.87
N SER A 457 1.48 -6.38 38.95
CA SER A 457 1.65 -6.57 37.51
C SER A 457 2.31 -5.35 36.87
N PHE A 458 2.86 -5.53 35.68
CA PHE A 458 3.76 -4.57 35.04
C PHE A 458 3.37 -4.35 33.58
N SER A 459 3.34 -3.09 33.14
CA SER A 459 3.14 -2.73 31.73
C SER A 459 4.15 -1.69 31.28
N ALA A 460 4.66 -1.82 30.06
CA ALA A 460 5.55 -0.86 29.44
C ALA A 460 4.74 0.04 28.52
N LEU A 461 4.72 1.34 28.81
CA LEU A 461 4.16 2.35 27.90
C LEU A 461 5.18 2.75 26.83
N PHE A 462 6.43 2.87 27.27
CA PHE A 462 7.61 3.15 26.46
C PHE A 462 8.76 2.29 26.98
N SER A 463 9.82 2.11 26.20
CA SER A 463 11.01 1.37 26.65
C SER A 463 11.67 2.02 27.88
N ASN A 464 11.39 3.29 28.19
CA ASN A 464 11.84 3.98 29.38
C ASN A 464 10.75 4.44 30.37
N VAL A 465 9.52 3.94 30.21
CA VAL A 465 8.39 4.24 31.11
C VAL A 465 7.66 2.94 31.46
N LEU A 466 7.75 2.56 32.73
CA LEU A 466 7.11 1.35 33.29
C LEU A 466 5.97 1.77 34.23
N VAL A 467 4.84 1.07 34.14
CA VAL A 467 3.73 1.23 35.07
C VAL A 467 3.60 -0.05 35.89
N VAL A 468 3.54 0.12 37.21
CA VAL A 468 3.31 -0.94 38.19
C VAL A 468 1.87 -0.82 38.66
N PHE A 469 1.14 -1.93 38.57
CA PHE A 469 -0.22 -2.04 39.07
C PHE A 469 -0.22 -2.93 40.30
N ALA A 470 -0.89 -2.50 41.37
CA ALA A 470 -1.14 -3.31 42.55
C ALA A 470 -2.64 -3.56 42.73
N SER A 471 -2.98 -4.82 42.97
CA SER A 471 -4.35 -5.25 43.22
C SER A 471 -4.43 -6.09 44.49
N LEU A 472 -5.32 -5.72 45.40
CA LEU A 472 -5.70 -6.49 46.56
C LEU A 472 -6.46 -7.74 46.09
N LYS A 473 -6.03 -8.91 46.56
CA LYS A 473 -6.79 -10.15 46.39
C LYS A 473 -7.49 -10.44 47.72
N ASN A 474 -8.83 -10.49 47.71
CA ASN A 474 -9.68 -10.68 48.90
C ASN A 474 -9.39 -12.01 49.62
N SER A 475 -8.38 -12.02 50.50
CA SER A 475 -7.87 -13.25 51.13
C SER A 475 -7.87 -13.24 52.66
N SER A 476 -8.22 -12.14 53.33
CA SER A 476 -8.08 -12.03 54.78
C SER A 476 -9.38 -11.73 55.53
N THR A 477 -9.57 -12.41 56.66
CA THR A 477 -10.59 -12.11 57.68
C THR A 477 -10.07 -11.20 58.81
N MET A 478 -8.77 -10.90 58.83
CA MET A 478 -8.10 -10.13 59.88
C MET A 478 -7.92 -8.64 59.53
N ALA A 479 -8.13 -8.27 58.28
CA ALA A 479 -8.00 -6.90 57.78
C ALA A 479 -9.25 -6.42 57.04
N GLN A 480 -9.64 -5.18 57.29
CA GLN A 480 -10.68 -4.46 56.56
C GLN A 480 -10.18 -3.05 56.20
N ASP A 481 -10.91 -2.33 55.35
CA ASP A 481 -10.59 -0.94 54.96
C ASP A 481 -9.15 -0.80 54.42
N CYS A 482 -8.76 -1.70 53.53
CA CYS A 482 -7.39 -1.77 53.02
C CYS A 482 -7.11 -0.66 52.01
N SER A 483 -5.97 0.01 52.13
CA SER A 483 -5.43 0.91 51.10
C SER A 483 -3.97 0.62 50.83
N LEU A 484 -3.56 0.78 49.57
CA LEU A 484 -2.21 0.51 49.10
C LEU A 484 -1.49 1.79 48.70
N ILE A 485 -0.20 1.86 49.03
CA ILE A 485 0.72 2.89 48.55
C ILE A 485 1.92 2.18 47.91
N LEU A 486 2.29 2.62 46.71
CA LEU A 486 3.45 2.14 45.99
C LEU A 486 4.51 3.23 45.93
N GLU A 487 5.75 2.87 46.26
CA GLU A 487 6.92 3.75 46.16
C GLU A 487 8.06 3.02 45.44
N SER A 488 9.00 3.78 44.89
CA SER A 488 10.21 3.24 44.26
C SER A 488 11.47 3.67 44.99
N GLU A 489 12.44 2.76 45.04
CA GLU A 489 13.80 3.03 45.49
C GLU A 489 14.81 2.60 44.42
N PRO A 490 15.61 3.52 43.86
CA PRO A 490 15.60 4.96 44.12
C PRO A 490 14.31 5.64 43.65
N GLN A 491 13.98 6.80 44.23
CA GLN A 491 12.81 7.57 43.81
C GLN A 491 12.92 7.96 42.33
N MET A 492 11.96 7.49 41.54
CA MET A 492 11.87 7.81 40.12
C MET A 492 10.97 9.03 39.90
N GLN A 493 11.36 9.89 38.97
CA GLN A 493 10.56 11.06 38.58
C GLN A 493 9.35 10.61 37.75
N ASP A 494 8.19 11.21 38.00
CA ASP A 494 7.03 11.11 37.12
C ASP A 494 6.92 12.36 36.23
N ILE A 495 7.28 12.21 34.95
CA ILE A 495 7.30 13.30 33.97
C ILE A 495 5.89 13.76 33.56
N PHE A 496 4.84 13.06 33.99
CA PHE A 496 3.42 13.33 33.65
C PHE A 496 2.60 13.91 34.81
N SER A 497 3.22 14.15 35.97
CA SER A 497 2.55 14.65 37.18
C SER A 497 2.04 16.11 37.12
N GLY A 498 2.26 16.83 36.00
CA GLY A 498 1.78 18.20 35.79
C GLY A 498 0.30 18.29 35.37
N SER A 499 -0.31 19.48 35.54
CA SER A 499 -1.73 19.72 35.22
C SER A 499 -2.07 19.40 33.75
N GLY A 500 -3.08 18.54 33.54
CA GLY A 500 -3.60 18.16 32.20
C GLY A 500 -2.85 17.01 31.49
N ARG A 501 -1.67 16.60 31.97
CA ARG A 501 -0.85 15.54 31.35
C ARG A 501 -1.14 14.13 31.91
N SER A 502 -1.62 14.06 33.14
CA SER A 502 -2.02 12.80 33.77
C SER A 502 -3.21 12.16 33.05
N GLU A 503 -4.23 12.94 32.67
CA GLU A 503 -5.47 12.42 32.08
C GLU A 503 -5.23 11.74 30.71
N GLU A 504 -4.37 12.33 29.88
CA GLU A 504 -3.99 11.75 28.58
C GLU A 504 -3.25 10.43 28.76
N MET A 505 -2.36 10.35 29.76
CA MET A 505 -1.63 9.14 30.10
C MET A 505 -2.52 8.06 30.71
N ASP A 506 -3.43 8.45 31.60
CA ASP A 506 -4.38 7.53 32.22
C ASP A 506 -5.27 6.88 31.14
N SER A 507 -5.59 7.61 30.06
CA SER A 507 -6.30 7.07 28.88
C SER A 507 -5.57 5.92 28.15
N LEU A 508 -4.23 5.91 28.16
CA LEU A 508 -3.42 4.83 27.58
C LEU A 508 -3.47 3.54 28.41
N LEU A 509 -3.83 3.65 29.68
CA LEU A 509 -3.85 2.53 30.63
C LEU A 509 -5.22 1.83 30.72
N VAL A 510 -6.30 2.41 30.17
CA VAL A 510 -7.71 1.95 30.34
C VAL A 510 -8.04 0.59 29.67
N ASN A 511 -7.08 -0.07 29.00
CA ASN A 511 -7.35 -1.31 28.26
C ASN A 511 -7.18 -2.63 29.05
N SER A 512 -7.06 -2.63 30.39
CA SER A 512 -6.72 -3.85 31.16
C SER A 512 -7.88 -4.66 31.75
N GLY A 513 -9.14 -4.20 31.71
CA GLY A 513 -10.31 -4.95 32.21
C GLY A 513 -10.38 -5.20 33.73
N GLU A 514 -9.27 -5.01 34.46
CA GLU A 514 -9.17 -4.98 35.91
C GLU A 514 -8.85 -3.55 36.37
N THR A 515 -9.61 -3.02 37.33
CA THR A 515 -9.31 -1.73 37.98
C THR A 515 -8.30 -1.95 39.09
N PRO A 516 -7.04 -1.52 38.95
CA PRO A 516 -6.03 -1.67 39.99
C PRO A 516 -6.39 -0.80 41.22
N ASP A 517 -6.07 -1.26 42.42
CA ASP A 517 -6.27 -0.49 43.66
C ASP A 517 -5.25 0.65 43.80
N CYS A 518 -4.06 0.46 43.23
CA CYS A 518 -2.98 1.45 43.23
C CYS A 518 -2.11 1.32 41.99
N THR A 519 -1.59 2.43 41.49
CA THR A 519 -0.67 2.48 40.36
C THR A 519 0.56 3.33 40.67
N LEU A 520 1.71 2.94 40.12
CA LEU A 520 2.96 3.70 40.21
C LEU A 520 3.60 3.79 38.83
N ARG A 521 3.86 5.01 38.37
CA ARG A 521 4.57 5.29 37.13
C ARG A 521 6.04 5.53 37.39
N LEU A 522 6.88 4.86 36.61
CA LEU A 522 8.33 4.90 36.72
C LEU A 522 8.88 5.39 35.38
N CYS A 523 9.18 6.68 35.29
CA CYS A 523 9.72 7.29 34.08
C CYS A 523 11.24 7.40 34.14
N CYS A 524 11.86 7.81 33.04
CA CYS A 524 13.32 8.03 32.95
C CYS A 524 14.17 6.80 33.32
N LEU A 525 13.71 5.58 33.03
CA LEU A 525 14.42 4.34 33.37
C LEU A 525 15.85 4.27 32.81
N GLN A 526 16.15 5.02 31.74
CA GLN A 526 17.50 5.12 31.19
C GLN A 526 18.53 5.71 32.17
N ARG A 527 18.06 6.41 33.21
CA ARG A 527 18.89 7.07 34.22
C ARG A 527 19.19 6.20 35.44
N LEU A 528 18.56 5.02 35.53
CA LEU A 528 18.73 4.12 36.66
C LEU A 528 20.17 3.58 36.72
N GLN A 529 20.86 3.84 37.82
CA GLN A 529 22.24 3.39 38.03
C GLN A 529 22.36 2.00 38.68
N GLY A 530 21.38 1.64 39.53
CA GLY A 530 21.31 0.41 40.33
C GLY A 530 20.13 -0.50 39.97
N PRO A 531 19.83 -1.52 40.80
CA PRO A 531 18.53 -2.19 40.76
C PRO A 531 17.41 -1.24 41.22
N LEU A 532 16.17 -1.56 40.84
CA LEU A 532 14.97 -0.84 41.22
C LEU A 532 14.14 -1.70 42.16
N VAL A 533 13.83 -1.17 43.33
CA VAL A 533 13.01 -1.82 44.35
C VAL A 533 11.65 -1.12 44.41
N ILE A 534 10.57 -1.90 44.43
CA ILE A 534 9.21 -1.41 44.65
C ILE A 534 8.84 -1.69 46.10
N LYS A 535 8.54 -0.63 46.85
CA LYS A 535 8.01 -0.73 48.20
C LYS A 535 6.49 -0.66 48.14
N VAL A 536 5.85 -1.70 48.66
CA VAL A 536 4.40 -1.83 48.77
C VAL A 536 4.02 -1.67 50.22
N THR A 537 3.32 -0.58 50.53
CA THR A 537 2.83 -0.29 51.88
C THR A 537 1.33 -0.52 51.92
N LEU A 538 0.90 -1.42 52.80
CA LEU A 538 -0.50 -1.73 53.07
C LEU A 538 -0.91 -1.05 54.37
N HIS A 539 -1.91 -0.18 54.28
CA HIS A 539 -2.63 0.32 55.43
C HIS A 539 -3.94 -0.45 55.57
N TYR A 540 -4.22 -0.94 56.78
CA TYR A 540 -5.45 -1.70 57.04
C TYR A 540 -5.94 -1.47 58.46
N THR A 541 -7.23 -1.71 58.67
CA THR A 541 -7.84 -1.68 60.00
C THR A 541 -8.00 -3.13 60.47
N HIS A 542 -7.39 -3.47 61.61
CA HIS A 542 -7.44 -4.84 62.13
C HIS A 542 -8.86 -5.17 62.65
N THR A 543 -9.41 -6.31 62.25
CA THR A 543 -10.84 -6.59 62.47
C THR A 543 -11.20 -6.79 63.94
N GLN A 544 -10.28 -7.32 64.75
CA GLN A 544 -10.50 -7.56 66.19
C GLN A 544 -10.17 -6.35 67.06
N THR A 545 -9.00 -5.73 66.86
CA THR A 545 -8.53 -4.62 67.73
C THR A 545 -9.07 -3.26 67.30
N LYS A 546 -9.60 -3.14 66.08
CA LYS A 546 -10.07 -1.88 65.46
C LYS A 546 -8.98 -0.82 65.29
N GLU A 547 -7.72 -1.19 65.45
CA GLU A 547 -6.57 -0.30 65.25
C GLU A 547 -6.20 -0.19 63.77
N ARG A 548 -5.74 1.00 63.36
CA ARG A 548 -5.16 1.24 62.03
C ARG A 548 -3.69 0.86 62.05
N LEU A 549 -3.32 -0.14 61.26
CA LEU A 549 -1.97 -0.69 61.19
C LEU A 549 -1.37 -0.48 59.79
N THR A 550 -0.05 -0.55 59.72
CA THR A 550 0.72 -0.40 58.49
C THR A 550 1.76 -1.53 58.41
N GLU A 551 1.80 -2.21 57.28
CA GLU A 551 2.81 -3.22 56.96
C GLU A 551 3.43 -2.88 55.60
N SER A 552 4.73 -3.09 55.42
CA SER A 552 5.42 -2.82 54.15
C SER A 552 6.20 -4.05 53.68
N ARG A 553 6.25 -4.23 52.36
CA ARG A 553 7.05 -5.26 51.68
C ARG A 553 7.81 -4.65 50.52
N GLU A 554 8.99 -5.18 50.25
CA GLU A 554 9.85 -4.74 49.16
C GLU A 554 9.97 -5.82 48.10
N LEU A 555 10.03 -5.39 46.83
CA LEU A 555 10.24 -6.25 45.68
C LEU A 555 11.33 -5.66 44.79
N ASP A 556 12.49 -6.33 44.72
CA ASP A 556 13.54 -6.02 43.75
C ASP A 556 13.11 -6.53 42.35
N ILE A 557 12.97 -5.60 41.40
CA ILE A 557 12.64 -5.88 39.99
C ILE A 557 13.87 -5.72 39.06
N GLY A 558 15.06 -5.53 39.64
CA GLY A 558 16.32 -5.43 38.93
C GLY A 558 16.40 -4.18 38.06
N ARG A 559 16.79 -4.36 36.79
CA ARG A 559 16.90 -3.27 35.81
C ARG A 559 15.91 -3.49 34.67
N PRO A 560 14.65 -3.06 34.82
CA PRO A 560 13.62 -3.33 33.82
C PRO A 560 13.87 -2.55 32.52
N LEU A 561 13.40 -3.11 31.40
CA LEU A 561 13.37 -2.43 30.09
C LEU A 561 14.73 -1.81 29.71
N ILE A 562 14.77 -0.54 29.28
CA ILE A 562 15.99 0.13 28.83
C ILE A 562 17.05 0.30 29.93
N ALA A 563 16.70 0.19 31.22
CA ALA A 563 17.66 0.35 32.32
C ALA A 563 18.76 -0.73 32.28
N SER A 564 18.45 -1.91 31.75
CA SER A 564 19.41 -3.00 31.54
C SER A 564 20.51 -2.64 30.53
N CYS A 565 20.25 -1.65 29.67
CA CYS A 565 21.12 -1.23 28.58
C CYS A 565 22.19 -0.21 29.00
N LYS A 566 22.09 0.37 30.21
CA LYS A 566 23.09 1.27 30.82
C LYS A 566 23.45 2.45 29.91
N LEU A 567 22.46 3.22 29.44
CA LEU A 567 22.68 4.35 28.53
C LEU A 567 23.61 5.45 29.10
N ASN A 568 23.71 5.56 30.43
CA ASN A 568 24.49 6.61 31.09
C ASN A 568 25.93 6.20 31.47
N GLN A 569 26.40 5.01 31.12
CA GLN A 569 27.80 4.64 31.38
C GLN A 569 28.72 5.25 30.30
N MET A 570 29.55 6.21 30.70
CA MET A 570 30.62 6.74 29.85
C MET A 570 31.45 5.58 29.28
N LYS A 571 31.65 5.57 27.95
CA LYS A 571 32.67 4.72 27.34
C LYS A 571 34.03 5.12 27.93
N PRO A 572 34.91 4.17 28.31
CA PRO A 572 36.26 4.53 28.71
C PRO A 572 36.92 5.26 27.53
N VAL A 573 37.47 6.44 27.79
CA VAL A 573 38.31 7.14 26.81
C VAL A 573 39.53 6.26 26.54
N ASP A 574 39.66 5.78 25.30
CA ASP A 574 40.77 4.93 24.88
C ASP A 574 42.04 5.80 24.83
N ARG A 575 42.80 5.85 25.93
CA ARG A 575 44.09 6.58 26.08
C ARG A 575 45.22 5.94 25.27
N ARG A 576 44.98 5.54 24.02
CA ARG A 576 46.00 4.97 23.11
C ARG A 576 46.29 5.83 21.89
N GLN A 577 45.94 7.12 21.93
CA GLN A 577 46.31 8.10 20.91
C GLN A 577 46.86 9.41 21.52
N GLU A 578 47.62 9.33 22.61
CA GLU A 578 48.43 10.44 23.14
C GLU A 578 49.84 9.94 23.49
N SER A 579 50.57 9.46 22.49
CA SER A 579 52.01 9.18 22.64
C SER A 579 52.78 9.29 21.33
N ARG A 580 52.47 10.30 20.50
CA ARG A 580 53.34 10.69 19.38
C ARG A 580 53.29 12.19 19.10
N VAL A 581 53.57 13.03 20.10
CA VAL A 581 54.08 14.37 19.84
C VAL A 581 55.13 14.72 20.91
N HIS A 582 56.26 15.22 20.42
CA HIS A 582 57.42 15.79 21.12
C HIS A 582 58.58 14.83 21.48
N THR A 583 59.55 14.78 20.57
CA THR A 583 60.91 15.23 20.90
C THR A 583 61.55 15.81 19.64
N VAL A 584 62.05 17.03 19.79
CA VAL A 584 62.72 17.88 18.82
C VAL A 584 64.22 17.65 18.99
N ASP A 585 65.01 17.48 17.92
CA ASP A 585 66.19 18.33 17.70
C ASP A 585 66.99 18.11 16.41
N HIS A 586 67.66 19.21 16.06
CA HIS A 586 68.51 19.57 14.93
C HIS A 586 69.64 18.62 14.48
N MET A 587 69.90 18.61 13.16
CA MET A 587 71.18 18.99 12.49
C MET A 587 71.24 18.40 11.05
N SER A 588 71.06 19.21 10.01
CA SER A 588 72.08 19.87 9.15
C SER A 588 72.73 19.02 8.05
N ASN A 589 72.40 19.39 6.80
CA ASN A 589 73.19 19.42 5.55
C ASN A 589 74.13 18.25 5.17
N ILE A 590 73.94 17.72 3.94
CA ILE A 590 74.92 17.78 2.83
C ILE A 590 74.20 17.43 1.51
N ARG A 591 74.46 18.24 0.48
CA ARG A 591 74.06 18.06 -0.94
C ARG A 591 74.99 17.06 -1.62
N TYR A 592 74.46 16.25 -2.55
CA TYR A 592 75.01 16.11 -3.91
C TYR A 592 73.91 15.64 -4.88
N SER A 593 73.92 16.28 -6.04
CA SER A 593 73.00 16.14 -7.16
C SER A 593 73.35 14.99 -8.11
N HIS A 594 72.34 14.40 -8.76
CA HIS A 594 72.41 14.28 -10.22
C HIS A 594 71.02 14.40 -10.87
N HIS A 595 70.95 15.30 -11.84
CA HIS A 595 69.85 15.59 -12.76
C HIS A 595 69.35 14.37 -13.55
N GLN A 596 68.04 14.31 -13.81
CA GLN A 596 67.51 14.45 -15.19
C GLN A 596 65.99 14.75 -15.22
N ASN A 597 65.71 15.99 -15.61
CA ASN A 597 64.59 16.61 -16.33
C ASN A 597 63.18 15.98 -16.41
N HIS A 598 62.25 16.75 -15.83
CA HIS A 598 60.80 16.99 -16.05
C HIS A 598 60.33 17.20 -17.52
N PRO A 599 59.03 17.47 -17.85
CA PRO A 599 57.83 17.67 -16.98
C PRO A 599 56.49 17.01 -17.42
N ARG A 600 55.53 16.98 -16.47
CA ARG A 600 54.04 16.97 -16.68
C ARG A 600 53.53 18.42 -16.88
N PRO A 601 52.31 18.72 -17.38
CA PRO A 601 51.04 18.66 -16.61
C PRO A 601 49.85 18.24 -17.51
N GLY A 602 48.60 17.95 -17.11
CA GLY A 602 47.69 18.43 -16.07
C GLY A 602 46.26 17.99 -16.49
N ARG A 603 45.40 17.68 -15.52
CA ARG A 603 43.93 17.50 -15.63
C ARG A 603 43.25 18.89 -15.76
N PRO A 604 41.91 19.04 -15.81
CA PRO A 604 40.80 18.24 -16.38
C PRO A 604 39.76 19.15 -17.13
N CYS A 605 38.72 18.59 -17.77
CA CYS A 605 37.29 19.01 -17.67
C CYS A 605 36.40 18.72 -18.90
N THR A 606 35.15 18.36 -18.58
CA THR A 606 33.86 18.68 -19.25
C THR A 606 33.63 18.27 -20.70
N ARG A 607 32.58 17.45 -20.92
CA ARG A 607 31.83 17.41 -22.19
C ARG A 607 30.44 18.00 -21.97
N LYS A 608 30.22 19.20 -22.50
CA LYS A 608 28.92 19.71 -22.92
C LYS A 608 28.61 19.15 -24.31
N ALA A 609 27.34 18.82 -24.53
CA ALA A 609 26.80 18.48 -25.84
C ALA A 609 26.23 19.74 -26.49
N GLU A 610 26.65 20.01 -27.72
CA GLU A 610 25.91 20.78 -28.74
C GLU A 610 26.70 20.71 -30.05
N ASN A 611 26.13 20.10 -31.11
CA ASN A 611 25.72 20.82 -32.33
C ASN A 611 25.38 19.90 -33.52
N ARG A 612 24.22 20.25 -34.12
CA ARG A 612 23.92 20.44 -35.56
C ARG A 612 23.85 19.27 -36.56
N LEU A 613 22.61 19.06 -37.01
CA LEU A 613 22.04 19.34 -38.36
C LEU A 613 22.69 18.78 -39.63
N GLN A 614 21.89 18.00 -40.37
CA GLN A 614 21.47 18.13 -41.80
C GLN A 614 20.25 17.19 -41.96
N SER A 615 19.15 17.45 -42.67
CA SER A 615 18.97 18.01 -44.01
C SER A 615 17.52 18.48 -44.29
N SER A 616 17.41 19.63 -44.99
CA SER A 616 16.42 20.04 -46.03
C SER A 616 14.98 19.47 -46.07
N ALA A 617 13.96 20.34 -46.10
CA ALA A 617 13.37 20.91 -47.33
C ALA A 617 12.19 21.89 -47.08
N LYS A 618 12.25 23.02 -47.81
CA LYS A 618 11.25 24.02 -48.25
C LYS A 618 9.75 23.83 -47.87
N SER A 619 9.09 24.90 -47.37
CA SER A 619 8.29 25.87 -48.17
C SER A 619 7.44 26.84 -47.33
N SER A 620 7.41 28.11 -47.79
CA SER A 620 6.31 29.12 -47.78
C SER A 620 5.71 29.68 -46.47
N SER A 621 6.09 30.93 -46.18
CA SER A 621 5.26 32.14 -45.98
C SER A 621 3.86 32.05 -45.33
N MET A 622 3.63 32.80 -44.25
CA MET A 622 2.93 34.10 -44.23
C MET A 622 2.72 34.64 -42.80
N SER A 623 2.98 35.94 -42.64
CA SER A 623 2.34 36.98 -41.78
C SER A 623 2.07 36.70 -40.28
N SER A 624 2.10 37.64 -39.34
CA SER A 624 2.18 39.10 -39.35
C SER A 624 2.25 39.59 -37.89
N ASN A 625 2.93 40.72 -37.69
CA ASN A 625 2.66 41.81 -36.73
C ASN A 625 2.77 41.57 -35.21
N GLU A 626 3.92 41.99 -34.68
CA GLU A 626 4.15 43.17 -33.80
C GLU A 626 3.31 43.43 -32.51
N PRO A 627 3.89 44.19 -31.54
CA PRO A 627 3.73 44.04 -30.09
C PRO A 627 3.05 45.25 -29.42
N GLU A 628 2.86 45.20 -28.09
CA GLU A 628 2.96 46.29 -27.08
C GLU A 628 2.44 45.75 -25.74
N GLU A 629 3.25 45.70 -24.67
CA GLU A 629 3.36 46.73 -23.61
C GLU A 629 2.01 47.17 -23.00
N ASN A 630 1.72 46.73 -21.77
CA ASN A 630 1.70 47.65 -20.63
C ASN A 630 1.47 46.95 -19.28
N ASP A 631 2.13 47.54 -18.30
CA ASP A 631 2.05 47.36 -16.86
C ASP A 631 0.68 47.73 -16.23
N GLU A 632 0.59 47.35 -14.96
CA GLU A 632 -0.19 47.94 -13.85
C GLU A 632 -1.48 47.25 -13.37
N ASN A 633 -1.34 46.68 -12.16
CA ASN A 633 -2.20 46.81 -10.97
C ASN A 633 -3.72 46.66 -11.09
N GLU A 634 -4.24 45.55 -10.54
CA GLU A 634 -5.06 45.52 -9.31
C GLU A 634 -5.08 44.12 -8.69
#